data_AF-A0A239QUF7-F1
#
_entry.id   AF-A0A239QUF7-F1
#
_cell.length_a   1.000
_cell.length_b   1.000
_cell.length_c   1.000
_cell.angle_alpha   90.00
_cell.angle_beta   90.00
_cell.angle_gamma   90.00
#
_symmetry.space_group_name_H-M   'P 1'
#
loop_
_entity.id
_entity.type
_entity.pdbx_description
1 polymer ?
#
loop_
_entity_poly.entity_id
_entity_poly.type
_entity_poly.pdbx_seq_one_letter_code
_entity_poly.pdbx_strand_id
1 'polypeptide(L)'
;MGTLAARRRAGNQPLERGGNTGYTRAMAKVMISLPDDLLRAIDREAERRSTTRSGYIRSLVEDEFAQRSRARAAGIAELRKRDGGPTPHGGNVAELVKANRPN
;
A
#
# COMPACT_ATOMS: atom_id res chain seq x y z
N MET A 1 -45.25 41.83 -26.44
CA MET A 1 -44.97 40.48 -26.96
C MET A 1 -43.53 40.13 -26.63
N GLY A 2 -43.33 39.11 -25.78
CA GLY A 2 -42.13 38.26 -25.65
C GLY A 2 -40.81 38.90 -25.17
N THR A 3 -39.97 38.28 -24.32
CA THR A 3 -40.10 37.09 -23.47
C THR A 3 -38.92 37.09 -22.49
N LEU A 4 -39.12 36.45 -21.34
CA LEU A 4 -38.26 36.39 -20.17
C LEU A 4 -36.78 36.06 -20.43
N ALA A 5 -35.93 36.73 -19.65
CA ALA A 5 -34.56 36.34 -19.36
C ALA A 5 -34.49 34.91 -18.81
N ALA A 6 -33.99 33.98 -19.64
CA ALA A 6 -33.67 32.64 -19.19
C ALA A 6 -32.32 32.67 -18.45
N ARG A 7 -32.39 32.72 -17.11
CA ARG A 7 -31.33 32.22 -16.22
C ARG A 7 -30.98 30.81 -16.68
N ARG A 8 -29.85 30.64 -17.37
CA ARG A 8 -29.24 29.31 -17.52
C ARG A 8 -28.82 28.86 -16.14
N ARG A 9 -29.53 27.85 -15.63
CA ARG A 9 -29.12 27.07 -14.45
C ARG A 9 -27.66 26.68 -14.67
N ALA A 10 -26.80 26.99 -13.70
CA ALA A 10 -25.54 26.29 -13.51
C ALA A 10 -25.90 24.83 -13.19
N GLY A 11 -26.26 24.07 -14.22
CA GLY A 11 -26.30 22.64 -14.18
C GLY A 11 -24.87 22.21 -13.87
N ASN A 12 -24.75 21.47 -12.77
CA ASN A 12 -23.55 20.80 -12.32
C ASN A 12 -22.97 20.00 -13.50
N GLN A 13 -22.09 20.63 -14.29
CA GLN A 13 -21.36 19.97 -15.36
C GLN A 13 -20.55 18.87 -14.67
N PRO A 14 -20.76 17.59 -15.00
CA PRO A 14 -19.84 16.57 -14.54
C PRO A 14 -18.46 17.01 -15.00
N LEU A 15 -17.50 17.06 -14.08
CA LEU A 15 -16.11 17.23 -14.46
C LEU A 15 -15.77 16.03 -15.36
N GLU A 16 -15.81 16.25 -16.67
CA GLU A 16 -15.22 15.40 -17.71
C GLU A 16 -13.72 15.27 -17.37
N ARG A 17 -13.38 14.36 -16.45
CA ARG A 17 -12.01 13.96 -16.17
C ARG A 17 -11.61 12.99 -17.27
N GLY A 18 -10.89 13.50 -18.25
CA GLY A 18 -10.22 12.69 -19.26
C GLY A 18 -9.36 11.60 -18.62
N GLY A 19 -9.62 10.35 -19.02
CA GLY A 19 -8.87 9.17 -18.65
C GLY A 19 -9.73 7.91 -18.70
N ASN A 20 -9.35 6.92 -19.51
CA ASN A 20 -10.01 5.62 -19.68
C ASN A 20 -9.95 4.69 -18.44
N THR A 21 -9.48 5.22 -17.31
CA THR A 21 -9.23 4.48 -16.08
C THR A 21 -10.06 5.05 -14.94
N GLY A 22 -11.31 4.63 -14.86
CA GLY A 22 -12.11 4.76 -13.63
C GLY A 22 -11.50 3.89 -12.53
N TYR A 23 -10.48 4.40 -11.84
CA TYR A 23 -9.91 3.73 -10.67
C TYR A 23 -10.94 3.75 -9.54
N THR A 24 -11.27 2.60 -8.98
CA THR A 24 -12.05 2.56 -7.73
C THR A 24 -11.22 3.24 -6.64
N ARG A 25 -11.85 4.05 -5.78
CA ARG A 25 -11.16 4.83 -4.73
C ARG A 25 -10.31 3.97 -3.77
N ALA A 26 -10.51 2.64 -3.78
CA ALA A 26 -9.87 1.66 -2.90
C ALA A 26 -8.74 0.84 -3.55
N MET A 27 -8.55 0.86 -4.88
CA MET A 27 -7.47 0.11 -5.54
C MET A 27 -6.91 0.83 -6.76
N ALA A 28 -5.61 1.16 -6.72
CA ALA A 28 -4.89 1.63 -7.90
C ALA A 28 -4.71 0.48 -8.90
N LYS A 29 -4.88 0.76 -10.20
CA LYS A 29 -4.44 -0.13 -11.28
C LYS A 29 -3.21 0.49 -11.92
N VAL A 30 -2.17 -0.31 -12.10
CA VAL A 30 -0.93 0.12 -12.74
C VAL A 30 -0.70 -0.71 -13.99
N MET A 31 -0.18 -0.07 -15.03
CA MET A 31 0.32 -0.76 -16.21
C MET A 31 1.77 -1.17 -15.94
N ILE A 32 2.10 -2.43 -16.21
CA ILE A 32 3.46 -2.95 -16.11
C ILE A 32 3.82 -3.64 -17.42
N SER A 33 5.06 -3.45 -17.87
CA SER A 33 5.62 -4.19 -18.99
C SER A 33 6.25 -5.48 -18.47
N LEU A 34 5.91 -6.61 -19.09
CA LEU A 34 6.46 -7.92 -18.79
C LEU A 34 6.78 -8.64 -20.10
N PRO A 35 7.81 -9.49 -20.14
CA PRO A 35 7.98 -10.46 -21.23
C PRO A 35 6.71 -11.30 -21.42
N ASP A 36 6.29 -11.53 -22.66
CA ASP A 36 5.03 -12.23 -22.96
C ASP A 36 5.01 -13.67 -22.45
N ASP A 37 6.16 -14.33 -22.47
CA ASP A 37 6.34 -15.68 -21.92
C ASP A 37 6.14 -15.71 -20.41
N LEU A 38 6.64 -14.69 -19.69
CA LEU A 38 6.39 -14.51 -18.26
C LEU A 38 4.91 -14.24 -17.99
N LEU A 39 4.25 -13.37 -18.75
CA LEU A 39 2.81 -13.13 -18.61
C LEU A 39 2.00 -14.41 -18.81
N ARG A 40 2.33 -15.21 -19.83
CA ARG A 40 1.71 -16.53 -20.07
C ARG A 40 1.96 -17.52 -18.93
N ALA A 41 3.11 -17.45 -18.26
CA ALA A 41 3.40 -18.30 -17.11
C ALA A 41 2.56 -17.89 -15.90
N ILE A 42 2.44 -16.58 -15.64
CA ILE A 42 1.59 -16.02 -14.57
C ILE A 42 0.13 -16.43 -14.77
N ASP A 43 -0.39 -16.36 -16.00
CA ASP A 43 -1.78 -16.71 -16.29
C ASP A 43 -2.07 -18.20 -16.06
N ARG A 44 -1.21 -19.08 -16.58
CA ARG A 44 -1.31 -20.52 -16.34
C ARG A 44 -1.32 -20.86 -14.85
N GLU A 45 -0.50 -20.16 -14.09
CA GLU A 45 -0.37 -20.40 -12.66
C GLU A 45 -1.56 -19.84 -11.86
N ALA A 46 -2.11 -18.69 -12.27
CA ALA A 46 -3.35 -18.16 -11.72
C ALA A 46 -4.53 -19.11 -11.98
N GLU A 47 -4.65 -19.64 -13.19
CA GLU A 47 -5.66 -20.65 -13.55
C GLU A 47 -5.51 -21.92 -12.73
N ARG A 48 -4.28 -22.46 -12.63
CA ARG A 48 -3.98 -23.67 -11.85
C ARG A 48 -4.34 -23.52 -10.36
N ARG A 49 -4.28 -22.30 -9.82
CA ARG A 49 -4.66 -21.98 -8.43
C ARG A 49 -6.10 -21.48 -8.29
N SER A 50 -6.90 -21.52 -9.35
CA SER A 50 -8.28 -21.01 -9.36
C SER A 50 -8.41 -19.58 -8.84
N THR A 51 -7.47 -18.70 -9.24
CA THR A 51 -7.44 -17.29 -8.85
C THR A 51 -7.32 -16.38 -10.07
N THR A 52 -7.45 -15.07 -9.85
CA THR A 52 -7.25 -14.08 -10.91
C THR A 52 -5.76 -13.74 -11.05
N ARG A 53 -5.33 -13.26 -12.23
CA ARG A 53 -3.96 -12.73 -12.44
C ARG A 53 -3.53 -11.76 -11.34
N SER A 54 -4.37 -10.77 -11.03
CA SER A 54 -4.10 -9.81 -9.95
C SER A 54 -4.08 -10.45 -8.57
N GLY A 55 -4.90 -11.47 -8.34
CA GLY A 55 -4.91 -12.24 -7.09
C GLY A 55 -3.63 -13.05 -6.91
N TYR A 56 -3.15 -13.70 -7.96
CA TYR A 56 -1.90 -14.45 -7.94
C TYR A 56 -0.67 -13.54 -7.76
N ILE A 57 -0.59 -12.43 -8.49
CA ILE A 57 0.49 -11.45 -8.31
C ILE A 57 0.46 -10.90 -6.88
N ARG A 58 -0.72 -10.58 -6.34
CA ARG A 58 -0.88 -10.14 -4.96
C ARG A 58 -0.33 -11.16 -3.97
N SER A 59 -0.69 -12.44 -4.10
CA SER A 59 -0.22 -13.48 -3.17
C SER A 59 1.29 -13.63 -3.20
N LEU A 60 1.92 -13.56 -4.38
CA LEU A 60 3.38 -13.61 -4.49
C LEU A 60 4.06 -12.45 -3.74
N VAL A 61 3.51 -11.24 -3.85
CA VAL A 61 4.04 -10.05 -3.17
C VAL A 61 3.85 -10.15 -1.66
N GLU A 62 2.67 -10.57 -1.20
CA GLU A 62 2.37 -10.76 0.22
C GLU A 62 3.27 -11.84 0.84
N ASP A 63 3.49 -12.96 0.14
CA ASP A 63 4.37 -14.04 0.57
C ASP A 63 5.83 -13.57 0.69
N GLU A 64 6.32 -12.78 -0.27
CA GLU A 64 7.67 -12.22 -0.24
C GLU A 64 7.85 -11.24 0.95
N PHE A 65 6.86 -10.39 1.21
CA PHE A 65 6.89 -9.50 2.37
C PHE A 65 6.86 -10.27 3.69
N ALA A 66 6.05 -11.33 3.78
CA ALA A 66 6.01 -12.19 4.95
C ALA A 66 7.36 -12.89 5.18
N GLN A 67 8.00 -13.40 4.12
CA GLN A 67 9.32 -14.01 4.19
C GLN A 67 10.39 -13.03 4.68
N ARG A 68 10.44 -11.81 4.11
CA ARG A 68 11.37 -10.76 4.55
C ARG A 68 11.15 -10.34 5.99
N SER A 69 9.89 -10.25 6.42
CA SER A 69 9.54 -9.92 7.80
C SER A 69 10.04 -10.99 8.77
N ARG A 70 9.80 -12.28 8.45
CA ARG A 70 10.30 -13.41 9.23
C ARG A 70 11.82 -13.44 9.31
N ALA A 71 12.52 -13.23 8.18
CA ALA A 71 13.97 -13.18 8.14
C ALA A 71 14.53 -12.05 9.03
N ARG A 72 13.92 -10.87 8.99
CA ARG A 72 14.29 -9.74 9.86
C ARG A 72 14.07 -10.06 11.33
N ALA A 73 12.93 -10.63 11.69
CA ALA A 73 12.62 -10.99 13.06
C ALA A 73 13.62 -12.03 13.60
N ALA A 74 13.98 -13.03 12.78
CA ALA A 74 15.00 -14.01 13.11
C ALA A 74 16.38 -13.35 13.34
N GLY A 75 16.78 -12.42 12.47
CA GLY A 75 18.02 -11.67 12.65
C GLY A 75 18.06 -10.86 13.96
N ILE A 76 16.97 -10.16 14.31
CA ILE A 76 16.86 -9.44 15.58
C ILE A 76 16.93 -10.39 16.77
N ALA A 77 16.25 -11.54 16.70
CA ALA A 77 16.29 -12.53 17.76
C ALA A 77 17.71 -13.08 17.96
N GLU A 78 18.47 -13.28 16.88
CA GLU A 78 19.84 -13.76 16.94
C GLU A 78 20.79 -12.73 17.56
N LEU A 79 20.69 -11.45 17.17
CA LEU A 79 21.44 -10.36 17.79
C LEU A 79 21.15 -10.27 19.29
N ARG A 80 19.88 -10.38 19.70
CA ARG A 80 19.51 -10.40 21.12
C ARG A 80 20.13 -11.55 21.89
N LYS A 81 20.30 -12.73 21.29
CA LYS A 81 20.96 -13.86 21.96
C LYS A 81 22.46 -13.64 22.09
N ARG A 82 23.09 -13.05 21.06
CA ARG A 82 24.54 -12.86 21.00
C ARG A 82 25.04 -11.80 21.99
N ASP A 83 24.26 -10.74 22.20
CA ASP A 83 24.67 -9.58 23.00
C ASP A 83 24.16 -9.64 24.46
N GLY A 84 23.62 -10.77 24.92
CA GLY A 84 23.00 -10.87 26.26
C GLY A 84 21.66 -10.12 26.39
N GLY A 85 21.07 -9.72 25.25
CA GLY A 85 19.91 -8.86 25.14
C GLY A 85 20.28 -7.38 25.08
N PRO A 86 19.37 -6.50 24.60
CA PRO A 86 19.58 -5.06 24.72
C PRO A 86 19.71 -4.76 26.20
N THR A 87 20.86 -4.29 26.66
CA THR A 87 20.99 -3.78 28.02
C THR A 87 20.01 -2.61 28.11
N PRO A 88 18.96 -2.67 28.96
CA PRO A 88 18.09 -1.53 29.11
C PRO A 88 18.95 -0.41 29.67
N HIS A 89 19.25 0.58 28.85
CA HIS A 89 19.75 1.85 29.34
C HIS A 89 18.50 2.50 29.93
N GLY A 90 18.16 2.09 31.15
CA GLY A 90 17.01 2.58 31.94
C GLY A 90 17.22 4.06 32.26
N GLY A 91 17.23 4.89 31.22
CA GLY A 91 17.25 6.33 31.33
C GLY A 91 15.84 6.75 31.64
N ASN A 92 15.66 7.40 32.78
CA ASN A 92 14.40 8.03 33.13
C ASN A 92 14.20 9.33 32.34
N VAL A 93 14.29 9.24 31.01
CA VAL A 93 14.18 10.36 30.09
C VAL A 93 12.81 11.02 30.22
N ALA A 94 11.78 10.23 30.53
CA ALA A 94 10.44 10.73 30.81
C ALA A 94 10.41 11.67 32.02
N GLU A 95 11.06 11.33 33.15
CA GLU A 95 11.15 12.23 34.30
C GLU A 95 12.10 13.42 34.03
N LEU A 96 13.21 13.23 33.31
CA LEU A 96 14.10 14.32 32.92
C LEU A 96 13.41 15.37 32.03
N VAL A 97 12.51 14.93 31.14
CA VAL A 97 11.70 15.82 30.30
C VAL A 97 10.62 16.53 31.10
N LYS A 98 9.97 15.84 32.05
CA LYS A 98 9.01 16.49 32.96
C LYS A 98 9.68 17.55 33.84
N ALA A 99 10.87 17.25 34.36
CA ALA A 99 11.62 18.15 35.22
C ALA A 99 12.15 19.39 34.49
N ASN A 100 12.40 19.31 33.17
CA ASN A 100 12.88 20.43 32.34
C ASN A 100 11.78 21.07 31.49
N ARG A 101 10.49 20.76 31.72
CA ARG A 101 9.42 21.42 30.99
C ARG A 101 9.28 22.86 31.51
N PRO A 102 9.48 23.90 30.67
CA PRO A 102 9.20 25.26 31.10
C PRO A 102 7.69 25.42 31.34
N ASN A 103 7.32 26.16 32.39
CA ASN A 103 5.94 26.50 32.71
C ASN A 103 5.24 27.25 31.57
#